data_AF-A0A8T3YDI2-F1
#
_entry.id   AF-A0A8T3YDI2-F1
#
_cell.length_a   1.000
_cell.length_b   1.000
_cell.length_c   1.000
_cell.angle_alpha   90.00
_cell.angle_beta   90.00
_cell.angle_gamma   90.00
#
_symmetry.space_group_name_H-M   'P 1'
#
loop_
_entity.id
_entity.type
_entity.pdbx_description
1 polymer ?
#
loop_
_entity_poly.entity_id
_entity_poly.type
_entity_poly.pdbx_seq_one_letter_code
_entity_poly.pdbx_strand_id
1 'polypeptide(L)' 'KRLSGFMLYQAAYSEIFFVEKMWPSFTTKDMDEVMKEYRQRSRRFGK' A
#
# COMPACT_ATOMS: atom_id res chain seq x y z
N LYS A 1 -5.55 -10.87 -3.23
CA LYS A 1 -5.17 -9.44 -3.08
C LYS A 1 -5.45 -8.74 -4.41
N ARG A 2 -6.34 -7.73 -4.47
CA ARG A 2 -6.85 -7.14 -5.73
C ARG A 2 -7.04 -5.61 -5.61
N LEU A 3 -6.92 -4.90 -6.73
CA LEU A 3 -7.23 -3.46 -6.84
C LEU A 3 -8.70 -3.17 -7.16
N SER A 4 -9.42 -4.12 -7.75
CA SER A 4 -10.86 -4.00 -8.08
C SER A 4 -11.24 -2.76 -8.90
N GLY A 5 -10.37 -2.32 -9.82
CA GLY A 5 -10.62 -1.12 -10.63
C GLY A 5 -10.34 0.21 -9.92
N PHE A 6 -9.83 0.18 -8.68
CA PHE A 6 -9.49 1.40 -7.95
C PHE A 6 -8.24 2.06 -8.54
N MET A 7 -8.39 3.30 -9.03
CA MET A 7 -7.29 4.18 -9.42
C MET A 7 -6.32 3.57 -10.45
N LEU A 8 -6.84 2.90 -11.49
CA LEU A 8 -6.00 2.13 -12.43
C LEU A 8 -4.85 2.95 -13.06
N TYR A 9 -5.13 4.17 -13.51
CA TYR A 9 -4.11 5.02 -14.12
C TYR A 9 -3.15 5.58 -13.07
N GLN A 10 -3.68 6.08 -11.96
CA GLN A 10 -2.90 6.71 -10.89
C GLN A 10 -2.05 5.70 -10.10
N ALA A 11 -2.48 4.44 -10.03
CA ALA A 11 -1.79 3.38 -9.33
C ALA A 11 -0.75 2.63 -10.18
N ALA A 12 -0.56 3.00 -11.45
CA ALA A 12 0.30 2.29 -12.41
C ALA A 12 1.73 2.05 -11.90
N TYR A 13 2.27 2.98 -11.11
CA TYR A 13 3.60 2.88 -10.50
C TYR A 13 3.59 2.91 -8.98
N SER A 14 2.41 2.85 -8.37
CA SER A 14 2.25 2.90 -6.92
C SER A 14 2.62 1.59 -6.27
N GLU A 15 3.14 1.65 -5.05
CA GLU A 15 3.26 0.46 -4.23
C GLU A 15 1.93 0.15 -3.57
N ILE A 16 1.59 -1.14 -3.51
CA ILE A 16 0.31 -1.59 -2.97
C ILE A 16 0.59 -2.43 -1.74
N PHE A 17 0.04 -1.99 -0.62
CA PHE A 17 0.09 -2.72 0.63
C PHE A 17 -1.23 -3.44 0.87
N PHE A 18 -1.16 -4.69 1.34
CA PHE A 18 -2.34 -5.49 1.62
C PHE A 18 -2.30 -5.96 3.07
N VAL A 19 -3.19 -5.41 3.87
CA VAL A 19 -3.37 -5.72 5.28
C VAL A 19 -4.39 -6.84 5.43
N GLU A 20 -4.09 -7.87 6.22
CA GLU A 20 -5.00 -9.01 6.45
C GLU A 20 -6.10 -8.70 7.48
N LYS A 21 -5.92 -7.64 8.27
CA LYS A 21 -6.93 -7.14 9.20
C LYS A 21 -8.18 -6.65 8.45
N MET A 22 -9.35 -6.91 9.03
CA MET A 22 -10.59 -6.31 8.56
C MET A 22 -10.59 -4.80 8.82
N TRP A 23 -11.31 -4.06 7.97
CA TRP A 23 -11.37 -2.60 8.05
C TRP A 23 -11.76 -2.05 9.43
N PRO A 24 -12.74 -2.61 10.17
CA PRO A 24 -13.10 -2.13 11.51
C PRO A 24 -11.99 -2.31 12.56
N SER A 25 -11.06 -3.24 12.32
CA SER A 25 -9.93 -3.51 13.21
C SER A 25 -8.66 -2.75 12.81
N PHE A 26 -8.71 -1.98 11.71
CA PHE A 26 -7.58 -1.20 11.23
C PHE A 26 -7.41 0.07 12.07
N THR A 27 -6.21 0.27 12.61
CA THR A 27 -5.89 1.38 13.51
C THR A 27 -4.86 2.33 12.92
N THR A 28 -4.69 3.52 13.51
CA THR A 28 -3.65 4.48 13.10
C THR A 28 -2.24 3.90 13.23
N LYS A 29 -2.00 3.04 14.22
CA LYS A 29 -0.73 2.34 14.39
C LYS A 29 -0.41 1.44 13.18
N ASP A 30 -1.42 0.75 12.65
CA ASP A 30 -1.25 -0.07 11.45
C ASP A 30 -0.86 0.80 10.25
N MET A 31 -1.45 1.99 10.14
CA MET A 31 -1.08 2.96 9.11
C MET A 31 0.36 3.45 9.27
N ASP A 32 0.81 3.75 10.49
CA ASP A 32 2.19 4.17 10.76
C ASP A 32 3.22 3.08 10.39
N GLU A 33 2.89 1.82 10.69
CA GLU A 33 3.71 0.66 10.31
C GLU A 33 3.81 0.52 8.79
N VAL A 34 2.68 0.59 8.08
CA VAL A 34 2.63 0.57 6.61
C VAL A 34 3.45 1.69 6.01
N MET A 35 3.34 2.92 6.55
CA MET A 35 4.09 4.08 6.08
C MET A 35 5.60 3.94 6.34
N LYS A 36 5.99 3.32 7.46
CA LYS A 36 7.40 3.05 7.75
C LYS A 36 7.97 2.05 6.75
N GLU A 37 7.23 0.99 6.42
CA GLU A 37 7.67 0.02 5.43
C GLU A 37 7.74 0.63 4.02
N TYR A 38 6.73 1.42 3.64
CA TYR A 38 6.72 2.14 2.36
C TYR A 38 7.97 3.02 2.18
N ARG A 39 8.42 3.71 3.24
CA ARG A 39 9.64 4.54 3.20
C ARG A 39 10.94 3.75 3.05
N GLN A 40 10.98 2.49 3.50
CA GLN A 40 12.19 1.67 3.45
C GLN A 40 12.42 1.02 2.09
N ARG A 41 11.39 0.95 1.25
CA ARG A 41 11.46 0.29 -0.04
C ARG A 41 12.16 1.18 -1.06
N SER A 42 13.12 0.60 -1.77
CA SER A 42 13.84 1.28 -2.85
C SER A 42 13.07 1.12 -4.16
N ARG A 43 12.46 2.21 -4.64
CA ARG A 43 11.72 2.23 -5.90
C ARG A 43 12.70 2.26 -7.07
N ARG A 44 12.63 1.23 -7.93
CA ARG A 44 13.51 1.08 -9.09
C ARG A 44 13.05 1.85 -10.33
N PHE A 45 11.84 2.45 -10.31
CA PHE A 45 11.26 3.28 -11.39
C PHE A 45 11.58 2.78 -12.82
N GLY A 46 11.50 1.47 -13.06
CA GLY A 46 11.73 0.88 -14.38
C GLY A 46 13.19 0.70 -14.81
N LYS A 47 14.16 0.74 -13.89
CA LYS A 47 15.53 0.21 -14.08
C LYS A 47 15.62 -1.28 -13.78
#